data_AF-A0A5C7P5R8-F1
#
_entry.id   AF-A0A5C7P5R8-F1
#
_cell.length_a   1.000
_cell.length_b   1.000
_cell.length_c   1.000
_cell.angle_alpha   90.00
_cell.angle_beta   90.00
_cell.angle_gamma   90.00
#
_symmetry.space_group_name_H-M   'P 1'
#
loop_
_entity.id
_entity.type
_entity.pdbx_description
1 polymer ?
#
loop_
_entity_poly.entity_id
_entity_poly.type
_entity_poly.pdbx_seq_one_letter_code
_entity_poly.pdbx_strand_id
1 'polypeptide(L)' 'MINMTERVKNANPGDMVRYLFAHRMHGVLVRKSWAHGGSWYVKWENGQTLTAAHENLELIDTRGQVTTPGGAA' A
#
# COMPACT_ATOMS: atom_id res chain seq x y z
N MET A 1 -2.14 -18.94 4.16
CA MET A 1 -1.43 -17.67 4.41
C MET A 1 -1.66 -16.77 3.20
N ILE A 2 -2.27 -15.59 3.37
CA ILE A 2 -2.42 -14.62 2.27
C ILE A 2 -1.08 -13.89 2.13
N ASN A 3 -0.47 -13.93 0.96
CA ASN A 3 0.80 -13.24 0.71
C ASN A 3 0.57 -11.71 0.67
N MET A 4 1.54 -10.90 1.10
CA MET A 4 1.42 -9.43 1.22
C MET A 4 0.91 -8.77 -0.07
N THR A 5 1.40 -9.24 -1.21
CA THR A 5 0.99 -8.77 -2.54
C THR A 5 -0.52 -8.92 -2.78
N GLU A 6 -1.12 -10.03 -2.37
CA GLU A 6 -2.57 -10.23 -2.49
C GLU A 6 -3.36 -9.33 -1.55
N ARG A 7 -2.77 -8.97 -0.40
CA ARG A 7 -3.40 -8.04 0.54
C ARG A 7 -3.47 -6.64 -0.04
N VAL A 8 -2.39 -6.16 -0.64
CA VAL A 8 -2.38 -4.85 -1.32
C VAL A 8 -3.31 -4.85 -2.55
N LYS A 9 -3.40 -5.95 -3.32
CA LYS A 9 -4.38 -6.09 -4.40
C LYS A 9 -5.82 -5.90 -3.92
N ASN A 10 -6.13 -6.43 -2.74
CA ASN A 10 -7.46 -6.42 -2.12
C ASN A 10 -7.68 -5.26 -1.14
N ALA A 11 -6.69 -4.38 -0.98
CA ALA A 11 -6.80 -3.19 -0.13
C ALA A 11 -7.88 -2.22 -0.63
N ASN A 12 -8.23 -1.28 0.23
CA ASN A 12 -9.22 -0.25 -0.04
C ASN A 12 -8.54 1.13 -0.20
N PRO A 13 -9.16 2.03 -0.98
CA PRO A 13 -8.83 3.45 -0.88
C PRO A 13 -8.87 3.93 0.57
N GLY A 14 -7.85 4.67 1.00
CA GLY A 14 -7.68 5.14 2.38
C GLY A 14 -6.70 4.31 3.21
N ASP A 15 -6.37 3.08 2.79
CA ASP A 15 -5.37 2.28 3.49
C ASP A 15 -3.98 2.91 3.36
N MET A 16 -3.20 2.87 4.44
CA MET A 16 -1.83 3.34 4.45
C MET A 16 -0.88 2.28 3.92
N VAL A 17 0.07 2.72 3.11
CA VAL A 17 1.09 1.86 2.52
C VAL A 17 2.48 2.46 2.66
N ARG A 18 3.48 1.59 2.69
CA ARG A 18 4.90 1.93 2.58
C ARG A 18 5.45 1.39 1.26
N TYR A 19 6.31 2.17 0.62
CA TYR A 19 7.05 1.70 -0.55
C TYR A 19 8.25 0.84 -0.14
N LEU A 20 8.41 -0.33 -0.77
CA LEU A 20 9.44 -1.32 -0.39
C LEU A 20 10.87 -0.88 -0.74
N PHE A 21 11.06 -0.17 -1.85
CA PHE A 21 12.40 0.16 -2.36
C PHE A 21 12.96 1.50 -1.88
N ALA A 22 12.10 2.39 -1.37
CA ALA A 22 12.52 3.65 -0.77
C ALA A 22 12.23 3.56 0.73
N HIS A 23 13.26 3.27 1.53
CA HIS A 23 13.12 3.28 2.98
C HIS A 23 12.58 4.65 3.41
N ARG A 24 11.35 4.65 3.97
CA ARG A 24 10.61 5.77 4.59
C ARG A 24 9.54 6.47 3.75
N MET A 25 9.27 6.11 2.50
CA MET A 25 8.12 6.72 1.81
C MET A 25 6.80 6.05 2.21
N HIS A 26 5.96 6.84 2.89
CA HIS A 26 4.59 6.48 3.23
C HIS A 26 3.59 7.19 2.33
N GLY A 27 2.49 6.50 2.06
CA GLY A 27 1.40 7.05 1.28
C GLY A 27 0.07 6.42 1.59
N VAL A 28 -0.97 6.98 1.00
CA VAL A 28 -2.35 6.50 1.13
C VAL A 28 -2.85 6.05 -0.22
N LEU A 29 -3.46 4.87 -0.28
CA LEU A 29 -4.10 4.37 -1.49
C LEU A 29 -5.28 5.27 -1.86
N VAL A 30 -5.30 5.75 -3.10
CA VAL A 30 -6.37 6.66 -3.60
C VAL A 30 -7.37 5.89 -4.44
N ARG A 31 -6.89 5.10 -5.39
CA ARG A 31 -7.73 4.23 -6.25
C ARG A 31 -6.90 3.17 -6.94
N LYS A 32 -7.53 2.05 -7.29
CA LYS A 32 -6.91 1.00 -8.11
C LYS A 32 -6.63 1.54 -9.51
N SER A 33 -5.45 1.20 -10.03
CA SER A 33 -5.06 1.42 -11.40
C SER A 33 -4.93 0.08 -12.09
N TRP A 34 -5.73 -0.12 -13.14
CA TRP A 34 -5.62 -1.33 -13.96
C TRP A 34 -4.47 -1.24 -14.98
N ALA A 35 -3.77 -0.10 -15.03
CA ALA A 35 -2.53 0.00 -15.77
C ALA A 35 -1.46 -0.87 -15.11
N HIS A 36 -0.73 -1.66 -15.92
CA HIS A 36 0.36 -2.54 -15.48
C HIS A 36 -0.06 -3.51 -14.35
N GLY A 37 -0.96 -4.46 -14.66
CA GLY A 37 -1.14 -5.67 -13.86
C GLY A 37 -1.76 -5.52 -12.47
N GLY A 38 -2.29 -4.34 -12.11
CA GLY A 38 -2.97 -4.10 -10.83
C GLY A 38 -2.23 -3.11 -9.92
N SER A 39 -1.74 -2.01 -10.48
CA SER A 39 -1.10 -0.94 -9.70
C SER A 39 -2.12 -0.12 -8.90
N TRP A 40 -1.63 0.79 -8.06
CA TRP A 40 -2.43 1.74 -7.29
C TRP A 40 -1.96 3.17 -7.56
N TYR A 41 -2.90 4.12 -7.60
CA TYR A 41 -2.56 5.52 -7.37
C TYR A 41 -2.38 5.74 -5.87
N VAL A 42 -1.20 6.20 -5.48
CA VAL A 42 -0.83 6.43 -4.09
C VAL A 42 -0.50 7.91 -3.91
N LYS A 43 -1.15 8.55 -2.92
CA LYS A 43 -0.79 9.90 -2.49
C LYS A 43 0.29 9.78 -1.43
N TRP A 44 1.50 10.20 -1.77
CA TRP A 44 2.66 10.17 -0.87
C TRP A 44 2.65 11.35 0.09
N GLU A 45 3.42 11.24 1.18
CA GLU A 45 3.57 12.29 2.20
C GLU A 45 4.07 13.64 1.66
N ASN A 46 4.81 13.63 0.56
CA ASN A 46 5.26 14.84 -0.13
C ASN A 46 4.15 15.54 -0.95
N GLY A 47 2.91 15.05 -0.88
CA GLY A 47 1.75 15.58 -1.57
C GLY A 47 1.56 15.09 -3.00
N GLN A 48 2.54 14.41 -3.59
CA GLN A 48 2.44 13.90 -4.96
C GLN A 48 1.59 12.63 -5.02
N THR A 49 0.83 12.47 -6.10
CA THR A 49 0.10 11.23 -6.38
C THR A 49 0.75 10.54 -7.57
N LEU A 50 1.31 9.35 -7.34
CA LEU A 50 1.99 8.56 -8.37
C LEU A 50 1.43 7.14 -8.40
N THR A 51 1.62 6.45 -9.52
CA THR A 51 1.26 5.04 -9.64
C THR A 51 2.36 4.16 -9.05
N ALA A 52 1.99 3.15 -8.26
CA ALA A 52 2.90 2.14 -7.73
C ALA A 52 2.30 0.73 -7.89
N ALA A 53 3.11 -0.24 -8.32
CA ALA A 53 2.70 -1.63 -8.41
C ALA A 53 2.42 -2.21 -7.01
N HIS A 54 1.38 -3.05 -6.88
CA HIS A 54 1.02 -3.63 -5.57
C HIS A 54 2.13 -4.48 -4.94
N GLU A 55 3.07 -4.98 -5.74
CA GLU A 55 4.17 -5.83 -5.29
C GLU A 55 5.30 -5.01 -4.68
N ASN A 56 5.28 -3.70 -4.88
CA ASN A 56 6.25 -2.75 -4.34
C ASN A 56 5.71 -2.04 -3.08
N LEU A 57 4.53 -2.44 -2.60
CA LEU A 57 3.83 -1.81 -1.49
C LEU A 57 3.64 -2.81 -0.35
N GLU A 58 3.64 -2.29 0.87
CA GLU A 58 3.23 -3.01 2.07
C GLU A 58 2.13 -2.23 2.78
N LEU A 59 1.08 -2.93 3.23
CA LEU A 59 0.05 -2.33 4.07
C LEU A 59 0.60 -2.07 5.46
N ILE A 60 0.52 -0.82 5.89
CA ILE A 60 0.96 -0.37 7.22
C ILE A 60 -0.20 0.25 8.00
N ASP A 61 -0.08 0.27 9.32
CA ASP A 61 -0.97 1.03 10.19
C ASP A 61 -0.56 2.51 10.27
N THR A 62 -1.30 3.29 11.06
CA THR A 62 -1.01 4.72 11.29
C THR A 62 0.30 4.99 12.00
N ARG A 63 0.94 3.96 12.57
CA ARG A 63 2.26 4.02 13.22
C ARG A 63 3.38 3.57 12.28
N GLY A 64 3.06 3.27 11.01
CA GLY A 64 4.02 2.77 10.03
C GLY A 64 4.43 1.31 10.23
N GLN A 65 3.71 0.56 11.08
CA GLN A 65 3.97 -0.86 11.32
C GLN A 65 3.24 -1.70 10.28
N VAL A 66 3.89 -2.75 9.79
CA VAL A 66 3.27 -3.67 8.84
C VAL A 66 2.02 -4.27 9.48
N THR A 67 0.87 -4.10 8.85
CA THR A 67 -0.37 -4.74 9.30
C THR A 67 -0.19 -6.25 9.12
N THR A 68 -0.33 -7.06 10.17
CA THR A 68 -0.37 -8.53 10.07
C THR A 68 -1.83 -9.00 10.10
N PRO A 69 -2.23 -9.99 9.29
CA PRO A 69 -3.55 -10.59 9.43
C PRO A 69 -3.55 -11.45 10.70
N GLY A 70 -4.39 -11.11 11.69
CA GLY A 70 -4.59 -11.93 12.89
C GLY A 70 -4.47 -11.19 14.23
N GLY A 71 -4.19 -9.89 14.26
CA GLY A 71 -4.25 -9.09 15.48
C GLY A 71 -5.65 -8.59 15.81
N ALA A 72 -6.61 -9.49 16.05
CA ALA A 72 -7.81 -9.16 16.79
C ALA A 72 -7.56 -9.49 18.27
N ALA A 73 -7.09 -8.48 19.02
CA ALA A 73 -7.27 -8.24 20.47
C ALA A 73 -6.21 -7.23 20.95
#